data_AF-A0A352PS58-F1
#
_entry.id   AF-A0A352PS58-F1
#
_cell.length_a   1.000
_cell.length_b   1.000
_cell.length_c   1.000
_cell.angle_alpha   90.00
_cell.angle_beta   90.00
_cell.angle_gamma   90.00
#
_symmetry.space_group_name_H-M   'P 1'
#
loop_
_entity.id
_entity.type
_entity.pdbx_description
1 polymer ?
#
loop_
_entity_poly.entity_id
_entity_poly.type
_entity_poly.pdbx_seq_one_letter_code
_entity_poly.pdbx_strand_id
1 'polypeptide(L)'
;EQALQGKQTGFEGIANRADGHGVVWNVVLNPIVEPDGTIRRFVGIGMDVTEGKQTEATLHDIGAEYGAIIESFDGLIYICSQDHEIEYMNRRYMEHIGVNAIGRKCFQALHGLDGICPWCVSHRVFQGETVRWEALSPSDQRWYYAVNSPIRRTDGSLSEMAMVLDITERKLAEVALRQSEEEYRVLVDNLPAVVFKGYADWSVDFYNDKIEELTGYPKKEFDSRRLTGLDLILEEDVEKRKAGVSRAVHGSGQCEMEYRIRHKDGRIIWIYARDKIILDAAGKIDHIRSVLFDITARKNLEDQLLQSQKMEVVGQLAGGVAHDFNNLLTAIMGYCDLLRKRVGDNQVLLNDLDQVYRAGERAASLTRQLLAFSRKQVMQPKVLDLNLVIVDMEKMLRRLIGEDIDLVTVLDPALGRVLADPGQIEQVIMNLAVNAR
;
A
#
# COMPACT_ATOMS: atom_id res chain seq x y z
N GLU A 1 38.74 -59.67 -54.91
CA GLU A 1 39.65 -59.37 -56.03
C GLU A 1 41.13 -59.36 -55.65
N GLN A 2 41.56 -58.67 -54.58
CA GLN A 2 42.98 -58.64 -54.17
C GLN A 2 43.56 -60.01 -53.79
N ALA A 3 42.77 -60.89 -53.16
CA ALA A 3 43.19 -62.26 -52.85
C ALA A 3 43.47 -63.12 -54.11
N LEU A 4 42.77 -62.84 -55.22
CA LEU A 4 42.97 -63.54 -56.51
C LEU A 4 44.29 -63.14 -57.19
N GLN A 5 44.96 -62.10 -56.70
CA GLN A 5 46.29 -61.67 -57.14
C GLN A 5 47.41 -62.28 -56.27
N GLY A 6 47.12 -63.31 -55.47
CA GLY A 6 48.10 -64.02 -54.65
C GLY A 6 48.52 -63.30 -53.36
N LYS A 7 47.82 -62.22 -52.97
CA LYS A 7 48.10 -61.46 -51.74
C LYS A 7 47.17 -61.87 -50.60
N GLN A 8 47.72 -61.94 -49.38
CA GLN A 8 46.91 -62.03 -48.18
C GLN A 8 45.99 -60.81 -48.09
N THR A 9 44.69 -61.04 -47.87
CA THR A 9 43.69 -59.97 -47.78
C THR A 9 42.77 -60.23 -46.58
N GLY A 10 42.57 -59.20 -45.76
CA GLY A 10 41.58 -59.20 -44.69
C GLY A 10 40.33 -58.41 -45.09
N PHE A 11 39.16 -58.87 -44.70
CA PHE A 11 37.92 -58.09 -44.81
C PHE A 11 36.98 -58.44 -43.65
N GLU A 12 36.13 -57.48 -43.31
CA GLU A 12 35.04 -57.69 -42.36
C GLU A 12 33.74 -57.89 -43.13
N GLY A 13 32.94 -58.86 -42.69
CA GLY A 13 31.67 -59.18 -43.33
C GLY A 13 30.67 -59.73 -42.33
N ILE A 14 29.38 -59.45 -42.59
CA ILE A 14 28.29 -60.03 -41.82
C ILE A 14 27.86 -61.31 -42.52
N ALA A 15 27.89 -62.43 -41.81
CA ALA A 15 27.37 -63.70 -42.31
C ALA A 15 26.38 -64.27 -41.30
N ASN A 16 25.25 -64.74 -41.80
CA ASN A 16 24.24 -65.39 -40.96
C ASN A 16 24.68 -66.82 -40.64
N ARG A 17 24.63 -67.20 -39.36
CA ARG A 17 24.70 -68.61 -38.97
C ARG A 17 23.44 -69.33 -39.46
N ALA A 18 23.49 -70.67 -39.50
CA ALA A 18 22.39 -71.52 -39.97
C ALA A 18 21.09 -71.37 -39.13
N ASP A 19 21.18 -70.78 -37.94
CA ASP A 19 20.08 -70.44 -37.03
C ASP A 19 19.47 -69.03 -37.30
N GLY A 20 19.97 -68.30 -38.29
CA GLY A 20 19.48 -66.98 -38.68
C GLY A 20 20.11 -65.81 -37.93
N HIS A 21 21.01 -66.03 -36.96
CA HIS A 21 21.70 -64.95 -36.27
C HIS A 21 22.85 -64.39 -37.11
N GLY A 22 22.85 -63.08 -37.32
CA GLY A 22 23.91 -62.34 -38.00
C GLY A 22 25.17 -62.28 -37.14
N VAL A 23 26.28 -62.77 -37.67
CA VAL A 23 27.59 -62.79 -37.00
C VAL A 23 28.56 -61.93 -37.80
N VAL A 24 29.30 -61.06 -37.10
CA VAL A 24 30.33 -60.23 -37.71
C VAL A 24 31.63 -61.03 -37.70
N TRP A 25 32.12 -61.35 -38.89
CA TRP A 25 33.36 -62.08 -39.08
C TRP A 25 34.45 -61.13 -39.55
N ASN A 26 35.60 -61.17 -38.87
CA ASN A 26 36.85 -60.68 -39.44
C ASN A 26 37.54 -61.86 -40.11
N VAL A 27 37.65 -61.83 -41.43
CA VAL A 27 38.16 -62.95 -42.23
C VAL A 27 39.47 -62.56 -42.88
N VAL A 28 40.50 -63.35 -42.61
CA VAL A 28 41.79 -63.26 -43.29
C VAL A 28 41.90 -64.41 -44.28
N LEU A 29 42.00 -64.08 -45.58
CA LEU A 29 42.20 -65.05 -46.65
C LEU A 29 43.67 -65.10 -47.05
N ASN A 30 44.25 -66.30 -46.97
CA ASN A 30 45.60 -66.60 -47.43
C ASN A 30 45.55 -67.49 -48.67
N PRO A 31 46.01 -67.02 -49.85
CA PRO A 31 46.14 -67.87 -51.02
C PRO A 31 47.31 -68.85 -50.85
N ILE A 32 47.09 -70.12 -51.19
CA ILE A 32 48.13 -71.13 -51.34
C ILE A 32 48.42 -71.27 -52.83
N VAL A 33 49.63 -70.90 -53.22
CA VAL A 33 50.08 -70.83 -54.62
C VAL A 33 51.01 -72.01 -54.93
N GLU A 34 50.86 -72.62 -56.10
CA GLU A 34 51.76 -73.65 -56.62
C GLU A 34 53.08 -73.03 -57.12
N PRO A 35 54.14 -73.84 -57.32
CA PRO A 35 55.44 -73.34 -57.79
C PRO A 35 55.40 -72.63 -59.16
N ASP A 36 54.37 -72.88 -59.97
CA ASP A 36 54.14 -72.25 -61.28
C ASP A 36 53.37 -70.91 -61.19
N GLY A 37 53.02 -70.47 -59.97
CA GLY A 37 52.31 -69.22 -59.72
C GLY A 37 50.78 -69.32 -59.75
N THR A 38 50.20 -70.50 -59.99
CA THR A 38 48.74 -70.68 -59.94
C THR A 38 48.22 -70.84 -58.51
N ILE A 39 47.10 -70.18 -58.19
CA ILE A 39 46.47 -70.30 -56.87
C ILE A 39 45.71 -71.64 -56.82
N ARG A 40 46.18 -72.57 -55.98
CA ARG A 40 45.57 -73.89 -55.81
C ARG A 40 44.33 -73.85 -54.93
N ARG A 41 44.39 -73.10 -53.83
CA ARG A 41 43.32 -72.99 -52.82
C ARG A 41 43.49 -71.74 -51.96
N PHE A 42 42.42 -71.32 -51.30
CA PHE A 42 42.46 -70.30 -50.26
C PHE A 42 42.28 -70.97 -48.88
N VAL A 43 43.05 -70.51 -47.91
CA VAL A 43 42.82 -70.83 -46.50
C VAL A 43 42.34 -69.56 -45.82
N GLY A 44 41.08 -69.58 -45.40
CA GLY A 44 40.47 -68.51 -44.62
C GLY A 44 40.51 -68.83 -43.14
N ILE A 45 40.92 -67.86 -42.32
CA ILE A 45 40.68 -67.89 -40.88
C ILE A 45 39.68 -66.78 -40.59
N GLY A 46 38.51 -67.16 -40.11
CA GLY A 46 37.48 -66.24 -39.64
C GLY A 46 37.47 -66.19 -38.12
N MET A 47 37.56 -64.99 -37.55
CA MET A 47 37.33 -64.76 -36.13
C MET A 47 35.97 -64.10 -35.95
N ASP A 48 35.14 -64.68 -35.07
CA ASP A 48 33.90 -64.05 -34.63
C ASP A 48 34.25 -62.85 -33.76
N VAL A 49 33.90 -61.66 -34.22
CA VAL A 49 34.14 -60.39 -33.51
C VAL A 49 32.83 -59.71 -33.10
N THR A 50 31.72 -60.45 -33.12
CA THR A 50 30.37 -59.92 -32.86
C THR A 50 30.26 -59.28 -31.48
N GLU A 51 30.72 -59.97 -30.44
CA GLU A 51 30.69 -59.47 -29.05
C GLU A 51 31.53 -58.19 -28.87
N GLY A 52 32.72 -58.17 -29.48
CA GLY A 52 33.59 -56.99 -29.46
C GLY A 52 32.96 -55.79 -30.14
N LYS A 53 32.33 -55.99 -31.31
CA LYS A 53 31.65 -54.92 -32.06
C LYS A 53 30.36 -54.45 -31.40
N GLN A 54 29.58 -55.35 -30.81
CA GLN A 54 28.40 -54.99 -30.02
C GLN A 54 28.78 -54.18 -28.78
N THR A 55 29.88 -54.56 -28.11
CA THR A 55 30.40 -53.81 -26.95
C THR A 55 30.90 -52.42 -27.35
N GLU A 56 31.65 -52.32 -28.45
CA GLU A 56 32.14 -51.04 -29.01
C GLU A 56 30.97 -50.13 -29.40
N ALA A 57 29.97 -50.66 -30.10
CA ALA A 57 28.76 -49.93 -30.47
C ALA A 57 27.96 -49.47 -29.24
N THR A 58 27.80 -50.36 -28.23
CA THR A 58 27.09 -50.02 -26.99
C THR A 58 27.81 -48.92 -26.22
N LEU A 59 29.14 -48.98 -26.11
CA LEU A 59 29.95 -47.94 -25.45
C LEU A 59 29.88 -46.61 -26.21
N HIS A 60 29.90 -46.66 -27.54
CA HIS A 60 29.73 -45.47 -28.38
C HIS A 60 28.34 -44.86 -28.18
N ASP A 61 27.28 -45.66 -28.19
CA ASP A 61 25.90 -45.21 -28.00
C ASP A 61 25.67 -44.60 -26.61
N ILE A 62 26.18 -45.26 -25.56
CA ILE A 62 26.14 -44.74 -24.18
C ILE A 62 26.93 -43.41 -24.08
N GLY A 63 28.11 -43.34 -24.70
CA GLY A 63 28.92 -42.11 -24.73
C GLY A 63 28.21 -40.97 -25.45
N ALA A 64 27.55 -41.25 -26.57
CA ALA A 64 26.76 -40.28 -27.31
C ALA A 64 25.52 -39.83 -26.53
N GLU A 65 24.84 -40.73 -25.82
CA GLU A 65 23.69 -40.42 -24.96
C GLU A 65 24.08 -39.48 -23.82
N TYR A 66 25.13 -39.79 -23.06
CA TYR A 66 25.61 -38.91 -22.00
C TYR A 66 26.08 -37.55 -22.52
N GLY A 67 26.77 -37.53 -23.66
CA GLY A 67 27.15 -36.30 -24.34
C GLY A 67 25.93 -35.44 -24.68
N ALA A 68 24.88 -36.04 -25.24
CA ALA A 68 23.64 -35.33 -25.57
C ALA A 68 22.94 -34.77 -24.32
N ILE A 69 22.91 -35.51 -23.21
CA ILE A 69 22.32 -35.04 -21.94
C ILE A 69 23.05 -33.79 -21.44
N ILE A 70 24.38 -33.82 -21.37
CA ILE A 70 25.19 -32.70 -20.87
C ILE A 70 25.10 -31.49 -21.80
N GLU A 71 25.08 -31.70 -23.12
CA GLU A 71 24.94 -30.62 -24.11
C GLU A 71 23.53 -30.02 -24.16
N SER A 72 22.51 -30.78 -23.75
CA SER A 72 21.13 -30.30 -23.67
C SER A 72 20.85 -29.42 -22.44
N PHE A 73 21.73 -29.44 -21.44
CA PHE A 73 21.59 -28.61 -20.25
C PHE A 73 21.65 -27.12 -20.64
N ASP A 74 20.61 -26.39 -20.27
CA ASP A 74 20.49 -24.95 -20.54
C ASP A 74 21.26 -24.12 -19.50
N GLY A 75 22.54 -24.43 -19.36
CA GLY A 75 23.48 -23.75 -18.49
C GLY A 75 24.92 -24.10 -18.85
N LEU A 76 25.86 -23.51 -18.13
CA LEU A 76 27.27 -23.64 -18.42
C LEU A 76 27.84 -24.79 -17.59
N ILE A 77 28.45 -25.78 -18.25
CA ILE A 77 29.11 -26.90 -17.57
C ILE A 77 30.58 -26.91 -17.92
N TYR A 78 31.44 -27.03 -16.90
CA TYR A 78 32.81 -27.48 -17.08
C TYR A 78 33.20 -28.53 -16.04
N ILE A 79 34.17 -29.37 -16.40
CA ILE A 79 34.80 -30.31 -15.49
C ILE A 79 36.29 -29.96 -15.43
N CYS A 80 36.87 -29.92 -14.23
CA CYS A 80 38.31 -29.72 -14.06
C CYS A 80 38.94 -30.74 -13.11
N SER A 81 40.24 -30.99 -13.30
CA SER A 81 41.05 -31.84 -12.43
C SER A 81 41.40 -31.16 -11.10
N GLN A 82 42.00 -31.91 -10.17
CA GLN A 82 42.57 -31.37 -8.93
C GLN A 82 43.64 -30.29 -9.17
N ASP A 83 44.35 -30.36 -10.30
CA ASP A 83 45.31 -29.35 -10.70
C ASP A 83 44.64 -28.14 -11.39
N HIS A 84 43.31 -28.04 -11.33
CA HIS A 84 42.50 -26.99 -11.95
C HIS A 84 42.57 -26.95 -13.47
N GLU A 85 42.97 -28.03 -14.14
CA GLU A 85 42.97 -28.12 -15.60
C GLU A 85 41.57 -28.48 -16.09
N ILE A 86 41.04 -27.72 -17.05
CA ILE A 86 39.72 -27.97 -17.63
C ILE A 86 39.79 -29.23 -18.50
N GLU A 87 39.04 -30.25 -18.14
CA GLU A 87 38.99 -31.55 -18.82
C GLU A 87 37.82 -31.62 -19.81
N TYR A 88 36.73 -30.89 -19.53
CA TYR A 88 35.54 -30.83 -20.38
C TYR A 88 34.82 -29.50 -20.21
N MET A 89 34.18 -29.03 -21.29
CA MET A 89 33.24 -27.91 -21.28
C MET A 89 32.10 -28.22 -22.25
N ASN A 90 30.86 -27.93 -21.87
CA ASN A 90 29.76 -28.03 -22.82
C ASN A 90 29.81 -26.88 -23.84
N ARG A 91 29.12 -27.05 -24.97
CA ARG A 91 29.06 -26.05 -26.04
C ARG A 91 28.57 -24.69 -25.53
N ARG A 92 27.57 -24.68 -24.65
CA ARG A 92 27.03 -23.45 -24.03
C ARG A 92 28.10 -22.67 -23.29
N TYR A 93 28.96 -23.33 -22.51
CA TYR A 93 30.07 -22.66 -21.84
C TYR A 93 31.05 -22.07 -22.85
N MET A 94 31.47 -22.86 -23.86
CA MET A 94 32.41 -22.38 -24.88
C MET A 94 31.88 -21.17 -25.66
N GLU A 95 30.60 -21.17 -26.01
CA GLU A 95 29.92 -20.03 -26.64
C GLU A 95 29.87 -18.81 -25.72
N HIS A 96 29.62 -19.02 -24.42
CA HIS A 96 29.54 -17.96 -23.43
C HIS A 96 30.88 -17.23 -23.22
N ILE A 97 32.00 -17.96 -23.12
CA ILE A 97 33.34 -17.35 -22.97
C ILE A 97 34.02 -17.04 -24.31
N GLY A 98 33.51 -17.54 -25.42
CA GLY A 98 34.04 -17.31 -26.77
C GLY A 98 35.30 -18.10 -27.12
N VAL A 99 35.70 -19.09 -26.31
CA VAL A 99 36.93 -19.86 -26.49
C VAL A 99 36.76 -21.30 -25.97
N ASN A 100 37.34 -22.28 -26.68
CA ASN A 100 37.54 -23.62 -26.14
C ASN A 100 38.77 -23.60 -25.20
N ALA A 101 38.53 -23.77 -23.90
CA ALA A 101 39.54 -23.70 -22.86
C ALA A 101 39.96 -25.06 -22.29
N ILE A 102 39.59 -26.17 -22.94
CA ILE A 102 40.02 -27.52 -22.53
C ILE A 102 41.56 -27.59 -22.55
N GLY A 103 42.14 -28.18 -21.50
CA GLY A 103 43.58 -28.25 -21.25
C GLY A 103 44.20 -27.01 -20.61
N ARG A 104 43.42 -25.95 -20.35
CA ARG A 104 43.89 -24.73 -19.66
C ARG A 104 43.51 -24.73 -18.19
N LYS A 105 44.22 -23.94 -17.38
CA LYS A 105 43.85 -23.74 -15.98
C LYS A 105 42.57 -22.92 -15.86
N CYS A 106 41.60 -23.39 -15.07
CA CYS A 106 40.27 -22.79 -15.01
C CYS A 106 40.30 -21.33 -14.52
N PHE A 107 41.08 -21.02 -13.49
CA PHE A 107 41.21 -19.66 -12.96
C PHE A 107 41.77 -18.66 -14.00
N GLN A 108 42.64 -19.13 -14.88
CA GLN A 108 43.20 -18.32 -15.96
C GLN A 108 42.22 -18.17 -17.12
N ALA A 109 41.63 -19.27 -17.58
CA ALA A 109 40.79 -19.27 -18.77
C ALA A 109 39.39 -18.68 -18.54
N LEU A 110 38.80 -18.90 -17.36
CA LEU A 110 37.44 -18.48 -17.04
C LEU A 110 37.39 -17.11 -16.35
N HIS A 111 38.44 -16.77 -15.59
CA HIS A 111 38.44 -15.56 -14.75
C HIS A 111 39.63 -14.61 -15.03
N GLY A 112 40.57 -14.98 -15.92
CA GLY A 112 41.71 -14.14 -16.25
C GLY A 112 42.68 -13.92 -15.08
N LEU A 113 42.70 -14.82 -14.10
CA LEU A 113 43.55 -14.72 -12.91
C LEU A 113 44.90 -15.43 -13.13
N ASP A 114 45.94 -14.92 -12.48
CA ASP A 114 47.27 -15.55 -12.47
C ASP A 114 47.41 -16.67 -11.42
N GLY A 115 46.40 -16.85 -10.57
CA GLY A 115 46.35 -17.87 -9.53
C GLY A 115 44.92 -18.27 -9.19
N ILE A 116 44.79 -19.26 -8.30
CA ILE A 116 43.49 -19.81 -7.87
C ILE A 116 42.56 -18.68 -7.40
N CYS A 117 41.30 -18.72 -7.82
CA CYS A 117 40.33 -17.68 -7.50
C CYS A 117 40.19 -17.49 -5.99
N PRO A 118 40.15 -16.25 -5.46
CA PRO A 118 39.90 -16.00 -4.04
C PRO A 118 38.58 -16.61 -3.51
N TRP A 119 37.60 -16.78 -4.40
CA TRP A 119 36.30 -17.39 -4.13
C TRP A 119 36.20 -18.87 -4.53
N CYS A 120 37.34 -19.52 -4.84
CA CYS A 120 37.36 -20.90 -5.31
C CYS A 120 36.82 -21.88 -4.25
N VAL A 121 35.77 -22.61 -4.60
CA VAL A 121 35.16 -23.63 -3.75
C VAL A 121 35.76 -25.03 -3.94
N SER A 122 36.65 -25.22 -4.92
CA SER A 122 37.23 -26.52 -5.31
C SER A 122 37.84 -27.28 -4.14
N HIS A 123 38.45 -26.59 -3.17
CA HIS A 123 39.04 -27.22 -1.99
C HIS A 123 38.02 -28.03 -1.16
N ARG A 124 36.76 -27.56 -1.06
CA ARG A 124 35.65 -28.27 -0.41
C ARG A 124 35.12 -29.39 -1.29
N VAL A 125 35.05 -29.14 -2.59
CA VAL A 125 34.58 -30.13 -3.56
C VAL A 125 35.49 -31.36 -3.54
N PHE A 126 36.80 -31.17 -3.54
CA PHE A 126 37.77 -32.28 -3.47
C PHE A 126 37.82 -32.98 -2.11
N GLN A 127 37.18 -32.43 -1.07
CA GLN A 127 36.92 -33.14 0.19
C GLN A 127 35.64 -34.00 0.14
N GLY A 128 34.92 -33.98 -0.97
CA GLY A 128 33.69 -34.76 -1.19
C GLY A 128 32.39 -33.95 -1.05
N GLU A 129 32.46 -32.64 -0.87
CA GLU A 129 31.28 -31.80 -0.66
C GLU A 129 30.68 -31.28 -1.98
N THR A 130 29.36 -31.33 -2.13
CA THR A 130 28.67 -30.54 -3.18
C THR A 130 28.39 -29.13 -2.68
N VAL A 131 29.05 -28.13 -3.24
CA VAL A 131 28.93 -26.73 -2.84
C VAL A 131 27.97 -25.99 -3.78
N ARG A 132 27.04 -25.22 -3.20
CA ARG A 132 26.07 -24.37 -3.93
C ARG A 132 26.26 -22.93 -3.50
N TRP A 133 26.33 -22.01 -4.45
CA TRP A 133 26.56 -20.61 -4.16
C TRP A 133 26.06 -19.71 -5.29
N GLU A 134 25.79 -18.45 -4.94
CA GLU A 134 25.41 -17.40 -5.88
C GLU A 134 26.49 -16.32 -5.89
N ALA A 135 26.85 -15.81 -7.07
CA ALA A 135 27.79 -14.69 -7.18
C ALA A 135 27.51 -13.81 -8.39
N LEU A 136 27.84 -12.53 -8.23
CA LEU A 136 27.94 -11.60 -9.34
C LEU A 136 29.31 -11.78 -9.99
N SER A 137 29.29 -12.15 -11.27
CA SER A 137 30.50 -12.30 -12.06
C SER A 137 31.13 -10.92 -12.36
N PRO A 138 32.40 -10.70 -12.01
CA PRO A 138 33.07 -9.43 -12.29
C PRO A 138 33.27 -9.15 -13.79
N SER A 139 33.36 -10.20 -14.61
CA SER A 139 33.73 -10.08 -16.03
C SER A 139 32.58 -9.56 -16.91
N ASP A 140 31.35 -9.92 -16.58
CA ASP A 140 30.16 -9.61 -17.40
C ASP A 140 28.98 -9.02 -16.60
N GLN A 141 29.16 -8.80 -15.30
CA GLN A 141 28.16 -8.19 -14.41
C GLN A 141 26.84 -8.98 -14.35
N ARG A 142 26.90 -10.30 -14.53
CA ARG A 142 25.74 -11.21 -14.43
C ARG A 142 25.76 -12.00 -13.13
N TRP A 143 24.57 -12.31 -12.62
CA TRP A 143 24.41 -13.16 -11.44
C TRP A 143 24.37 -14.62 -11.87
N TYR A 144 25.19 -15.43 -11.22
CA TYR A 144 25.26 -16.86 -11.46
C TYR A 144 24.93 -17.65 -10.20
N TYR A 145 24.19 -18.73 -10.38
CA TYR A 145 24.06 -19.80 -9.40
C TYR A 145 24.93 -20.98 -9.86
N ALA A 146 25.92 -21.34 -9.04
CA ALA A 146 26.87 -22.39 -9.33
C ALA A 146 26.70 -23.56 -8.36
N VAL A 147 26.72 -24.77 -8.91
CA VAL A 147 26.77 -26.04 -8.18
C VAL A 147 28.05 -26.75 -8.57
N ASN A 148 28.94 -26.94 -7.61
CA ASN A 148 30.22 -27.60 -7.79
C ASN A 148 30.19 -28.94 -7.06
N SER A 149 30.38 -30.06 -7.78
CA SER A 149 30.26 -31.42 -7.25
C SER A 149 31.47 -32.27 -7.61
N PRO A 150 31.91 -33.18 -6.72
CA PRO A 150 33.03 -34.08 -7.01
C PRO A 150 32.59 -35.24 -7.92
N ILE A 151 33.41 -35.55 -8.90
CA ILE A 151 33.34 -36.75 -9.74
C ILE A 151 34.53 -37.64 -9.37
N ARG A 152 34.24 -38.89 -9.00
CA ARG A 152 35.28 -39.92 -8.80
C ARG A 152 35.54 -40.64 -10.12
N ARG A 153 36.78 -40.58 -10.61
CA ARG A 153 37.22 -41.31 -11.80
C ARG A 153 37.54 -42.76 -11.47
N THR A 154 37.61 -43.61 -12.51
CA THR A 154 37.92 -45.04 -12.40
C THR A 154 39.34 -45.32 -11.91
N ASP A 155 40.27 -44.38 -12.13
CA ASP A 155 41.65 -44.42 -11.63
C ASP A 155 41.80 -43.94 -10.18
N GLY A 156 40.69 -43.56 -9.52
CA GLY A 156 40.66 -43.06 -8.15
C GLY A 156 40.93 -41.56 -8.01
N SER A 157 41.25 -40.85 -9.09
CA SER A 157 41.39 -39.38 -9.07
C SER A 157 40.03 -38.68 -8.94
N LEU A 158 40.05 -37.43 -8.49
CA LEU A 158 38.87 -36.59 -8.34
C LEU A 158 38.87 -35.48 -9.40
N SER A 159 37.74 -35.30 -10.05
CA SER A 159 37.44 -34.10 -10.84
C SER A 159 36.32 -33.32 -10.16
N GLU A 160 36.24 -32.04 -10.44
CA GLU A 160 35.13 -31.19 -10.05
C GLU A 160 34.27 -30.92 -11.28
N MET A 161 32.96 -31.14 -11.17
CA MET A 161 31.98 -30.67 -12.13
C MET A 161 31.32 -29.40 -11.60
N ALA A 162 31.42 -28.33 -12.36
CA ALA A 162 30.71 -27.09 -12.11
C ALA A 162 29.55 -26.95 -13.08
N MET A 163 28.34 -26.80 -12.55
CA MET A 163 27.15 -26.41 -13.30
C MET A 163 26.78 -24.99 -12.91
N VAL A 164 26.70 -24.09 -13.89
CA VAL A 164 26.49 -22.66 -13.66
C VAL A 164 25.27 -22.20 -14.44
N LEU A 165 24.31 -21.60 -13.75
CA LEU A 165 23.08 -21.06 -14.32
C LEU A 165 23.06 -19.54 -14.17
N ASP A 166 22.76 -18.83 -15.26
CA ASP A 166 22.50 -17.40 -15.22
C ASP A 166 21.16 -17.16 -14.50
N ILE A 167 21.20 -16.44 -13.39
CA ILE A 167 20.05 -16.08 -12.56
C ILE A 167 19.82 -14.57 -12.54
N THR A 168 20.40 -13.83 -13.50
CA THR A 168 20.33 -12.36 -13.55
C THR A 168 18.90 -11.87 -13.63
N GLU A 169 18.08 -12.44 -14.52
CA GLU A 169 16.67 -12.05 -14.65
C GLU A 169 15.89 -12.25 -13.35
N ARG A 170 16.12 -13.37 -12.66
CA ARG A 170 15.52 -13.65 -11.35
C ARG A 170 15.93 -12.59 -10.31
N LYS A 171 17.23 -12.26 -10.22
CA LYS A 171 17.73 -11.24 -9.29
C LYS A 171 17.19 -9.84 -9.59
N LEU A 172 17.12 -9.46 -10.87
CA LEU A 172 16.55 -8.17 -11.28
C LEU A 172 15.06 -8.11 -10.94
N ALA A 173 14.30 -9.18 -11.14
CA ALA A 173 12.90 -9.25 -10.75
C ALA A 173 12.71 -9.16 -9.23
N GLU A 174 13.54 -9.83 -8.44
CA GLU A 174 13.54 -9.73 -6.96
C GLU A 174 13.82 -8.29 -6.50
N VAL A 175 14.81 -7.61 -7.09
CA VAL A 175 15.13 -6.21 -6.76
C VAL A 175 14.00 -5.28 -7.17
N ALA A 176 13.46 -5.42 -8.38
CA ALA A 176 12.35 -4.61 -8.87
C ALA A 176 11.09 -4.79 -8.02
N LEU A 177 10.78 -6.03 -7.60
CA LEU A 177 9.68 -6.32 -6.69
C LEU A 177 9.91 -5.61 -5.35
N ARG A 178 11.09 -5.74 -4.76
CA ARG A 178 11.43 -5.08 -3.48
C ARG A 178 11.34 -3.55 -3.58
N GLN A 179 11.80 -2.96 -4.68
CA GLN A 179 11.67 -1.52 -4.92
C GLN A 179 10.21 -1.09 -5.03
N SER A 180 9.40 -1.85 -5.78
CA SER A 180 7.96 -1.61 -5.91
C SER A 180 7.25 -1.72 -4.56
N GLU A 181 7.53 -2.75 -3.76
CA GLU A 181 6.98 -2.91 -2.40
C GLU A 181 7.33 -1.74 -1.48
N GLU A 182 8.58 -1.26 -1.55
CA GLU A 182 9.03 -0.08 -0.81
C GLU A 182 8.28 1.19 -1.23
N GLU A 183 8.17 1.44 -2.53
CA GLU A 183 7.44 2.57 -3.09
C GLU A 183 5.96 2.53 -2.68
N TYR A 184 5.31 1.37 -2.79
CA TYR A 184 3.93 1.19 -2.33
C TYR A 184 3.77 1.46 -0.83
N ARG A 185 4.69 0.99 0.01
CA ARG A 185 4.66 1.24 1.46
C ARG A 185 4.75 2.74 1.75
N VAL A 186 5.72 3.42 1.14
CA VAL A 186 5.89 4.87 1.29
C VAL A 186 4.64 5.63 0.84
N LEU A 187 4.02 5.24 -0.27
CA LEU A 187 2.79 5.87 -0.75
C LEU A 187 1.63 5.69 0.25
N VAL A 188 1.45 4.49 0.79
CA VAL A 188 0.37 4.18 1.74
C VAL A 188 0.57 4.90 3.09
N ASP A 189 1.80 4.99 3.58
CA ASP A 189 2.12 5.65 4.85
C ASP A 189 1.96 7.18 4.78
N ASN A 190 2.20 7.77 3.61
CA ASN A 190 2.06 9.22 3.40
C ASN A 190 0.64 9.69 3.08
N LEU A 191 -0.31 8.77 2.81
CA LEU A 191 -1.70 9.15 2.60
C LEU A 191 -2.32 9.71 3.90
N PRO A 192 -3.04 10.84 3.89
CA PRO A 192 -3.78 11.34 5.04
C PRO A 192 -5.08 10.55 5.24
N ALA A 193 -4.98 9.22 5.24
CA ALA A 193 -6.10 8.31 5.28
C ALA A 193 -5.70 6.98 5.92
N VAL A 194 -6.65 6.31 6.54
CA VAL A 194 -6.48 4.93 6.99
C VAL A 194 -6.79 3.99 5.84
N VAL A 195 -5.88 3.07 5.55
CA VAL A 195 -6.06 2.08 4.48
C VAL A 195 -6.14 0.70 5.14
N PHE A 196 -7.20 -0.05 4.84
CA PHE A 196 -7.41 -1.36 5.46
C PHE A 196 -8.07 -2.37 4.53
N LYS A 197 -7.92 -3.64 4.90
CA LYS A 197 -8.63 -4.77 4.36
C LYS A 197 -9.69 -5.21 5.37
N GLY A 198 -10.96 -5.14 4.99
CA GLY A 198 -12.09 -5.61 5.80
C GLY A 198 -12.62 -6.95 5.32
N TYR A 199 -13.33 -7.66 6.18
CA TYR A 199 -13.95 -8.95 5.88
C TYR A 199 -15.46 -8.94 6.16
N ALA A 200 -16.15 -10.02 5.75
CA ALA A 200 -17.61 -10.13 5.86
C ALA A 200 -18.14 -10.09 7.31
N ASP A 201 -17.31 -10.46 8.29
CA ASP A 201 -17.59 -10.39 9.73
C ASP A 201 -17.26 -9.03 10.35
N TRP A 202 -16.92 -8.03 9.52
CA TRP A 202 -16.52 -6.67 9.91
C TRP A 202 -15.17 -6.56 10.62
N SER A 203 -14.42 -7.65 10.70
CA SER A 203 -13.02 -7.57 11.08
C SER A 203 -12.19 -6.82 10.05
N VAL A 204 -11.05 -6.27 10.48
CA VAL A 204 -10.22 -5.38 9.69
C VAL A 204 -8.74 -5.63 9.96
N ASP A 205 -7.94 -5.63 8.89
CA ASP A 205 -6.47 -5.65 8.93
C ASP A 205 -5.96 -4.34 8.29
N PHE A 206 -5.17 -3.56 9.03
CA PHE A 206 -4.72 -2.24 8.57
C PHE A 206 -3.37 -2.27 7.84
N TYR A 207 -3.30 -1.59 6.71
CA TYR A 207 -2.07 -1.42 5.93
C TYR A 207 -1.16 -0.30 6.43
N ASN A 208 -1.70 0.63 7.23
CA ASN A 208 -0.94 1.67 7.91
C ASN A 208 -1.39 1.83 9.38
N ASP A 209 -0.58 2.52 10.19
CA ASP A 209 -0.81 2.64 11.63
C ASP A 209 -1.64 3.88 12.01
N LYS A 210 -2.11 4.64 11.01
CA LYS A 210 -2.96 5.84 11.18
C LYS A 210 -4.31 5.56 11.85
N ILE A 211 -4.71 4.29 11.95
CA ILE A 211 -5.92 3.91 12.69
C ILE A 211 -5.84 4.30 14.16
N GLU A 212 -4.64 4.26 14.76
CA GLU A 212 -4.46 4.59 16.18
C GLU A 212 -4.70 6.08 16.41
N GLU A 213 -4.19 6.94 15.52
CA GLU A 213 -4.43 8.38 15.53
C GLU A 213 -5.91 8.71 15.28
N LEU A 214 -6.56 7.98 14.36
CA LEU A 214 -7.95 8.20 13.99
C LEU A 214 -8.92 7.79 15.10
N THR A 215 -8.66 6.69 15.82
CA THR A 215 -9.67 6.07 16.71
C THR A 215 -9.28 6.10 18.18
N GLY A 216 -8.00 6.29 18.50
CA GLY A 216 -7.46 6.20 19.85
C GLY A 216 -7.30 4.77 20.37
N TYR A 217 -7.66 3.76 19.57
CA TYR A 217 -7.46 2.36 19.88
C TYR A 217 -6.17 1.85 19.24
N PRO A 218 -5.35 1.07 19.95
CA PRO A 218 -4.16 0.47 19.38
C PRO A 218 -4.54 -0.54 18.30
N LYS A 219 -3.76 -0.60 17.22
CA LYS A 219 -3.98 -1.48 16.06
C LYS A 219 -4.14 -2.95 16.47
N LYS A 220 -3.38 -3.37 17.48
CA LYS A 220 -3.43 -4.72 18.06
C LYS A 220 -4.81 -5.15 18.56
N GLU A 221 -5.67 -4.23 19.00
CA GLU A 221 -7.03 -4.57 19.42
C GLU A 221 -7.89 -5.03 18.23
N PHE A 222 -7.64 -4.48 17.04
CA PHE A 222 -8.28 -4.91 15.79
C PHE A 222 -7.68 -6.21 15.26
N ASP A 223 -6.36 -6.34 15.27
CA ASP A 223 -5.67 -7.57 14.85
C ASP A 223 -6.12 -8.79 15.68
N SER A 224 -6.38 -8.57 16.98
CA SER A 224 -6.91 -9.59 17.90
C SER A 224 -8.39 -9.92 17.67
N ARG A 225 -9.07 -9.24 16.75
CA ARG A 225 -10.50 -9.36 16.46
C ARG A 225 -11.41 -9.03 17.65
N ARG A 226 -10.89 -8.35 18.68
CA ARG A 226 -11.64 -7.86 19.83
C ARG A 226 -12.51 -6.65 19.47
N LEU A 227 -12.01 -5.81 18.57
CA LEU A 227 -12.74 -4.69 17.99
C LEU A 227 -12.90 -4.93 16.49
N THR A 228 -14.11 -4.74 16.00
CA THR A 228 -14.45 -4.76 14.58
C THR A 228 -14.68 -3.33 14.09
N GLY A 229 -14.64 -3.13 12.77
CA GLY A 229 -14.94 -1.83 12.20
C GLY A 229 -16.36 -1.34 12.50
N LEU A 230 -17.30 -2.26 12.75
CA LEU A 230 -18.69 -1.92 13.05
C LEU A 230 -18.88 -1.41 14.48
N ASP A 231 -18.07 -1.88 15.44
CA ASP A 231 -18.16 -1.48 16.85
C ASP A 231 -17.85 0.00 17.08
N LEU A 232 -17.10 0.61 16.17
CA LEU A 232 -16.76 2.03 16.22
C LEU A 232 -17.86 2.91 15.63
N ILE A 233 -18.72 2.39 14.75
CA ILE A 233 -19.71 3.18 14.03
C ILE A 233 -20.84 3.55 14.99
N LEU A 234 -21.31 4.80 14.92
CA LEU A 234 -22.48 5.23 15.68
C LEU A 234 -23.71 4.40 15.32
N GLU A 235 -24.53 4.03 16.31
CA GLU A 235 -25.69 3.15 16.13
C GLU A 235 -26.62 3.62 15.01
N GLU A 236 -26.81 4.93 14.86
CA GLU A 236 -27.68 5.50 13.82
C GLU A 236 -27.14 5.29 12.39
N ASP A 237 -25.83 5.09 12.24
CA ASP A 237 -25.15 4.97 10.96
C ASP A 237 -24.84 3.50 10.59
N VAL A 238 -25.00 2.54 11.53
CA VAL A 238 -24.70 1.11 11.33
C VAL A 238 -25.54 0.49 10.20
N GLU A 239 -26.85 0.70 10.21
CA GLU A 239 -27.72 0.11 9.18
C GLU A 239 -27.49 0.73 7.80
N LYS A 240 -27.19 2.04 7.77
CA LYS A 240 -26.76 2.73 6.55
C LYS A 240 -25.49 2.09 5.99
N ARG A 241 -24.53 1.74 6.85
CA ARG A 241 -23.28 1.08 6.47
C ARG A 241 -23.50 -0.30 5.88
N LYS A 242 -24.25 -1.16 6.58
CA LYS A 242 -24.60 -2.51 6.09
C LYS A 242 -25.31 -2.45 4.74
N ALA A 243 -26.29 -1.57 4.61
CA ALA A 243 -27.04 -1.38 3.37
C ALA A 243 -26.14 -0.86 2.23
N GLY A 244 -25.18 0.02 2.52
CA GLY A 244 -24.20 0.51 1.55
C GLY A 244 -23.34 -0.60 0.96
N VAL A 245 -22.74 -1.42 1.84
CA VAL A 245 -21.93 -2.58 1.43
C VAL A 245 -22.78 -3.58 0.64
N SER A 246 -23.98 -3.91 1.13
CA SER A 246 -24.89 -4.84 0.46
C SER A 246 -25.26 -4.37 -0.96
N ARG A 247 -25.60 -3.08 -1.15
CA ARG A 247 -25.88 -2.54 -2.49
C ARG A 247 -24.68 -2.65 -3.43
N ALA A 248 -23.48 -2.43 -2.91
CA ALA A 248 -22.27 -2.47 -3.72
C ALA A 248 -21.88 -3.90 -4.11
N VAL A 249 -22.14 -4.91 -3.26
CA VAL A 249 -22.00 -6.34 -3.61
C VAL A 249 -22.87 -6.71 -4.82
N HIS A 250 -24.11 -6.20 -4.86
CA HIS A 250 -25.07 -6.50 -5.94
C HIS A 250 -24.97 -5.54 -7.15
N GLY A 251 -24.03 -4.59 -7.12
CA GLY A 251 -23.95 -3.49 -8.07
C GLY A 251 -22.54 -3.33 -8.65
N SER A 252 -21.97 -2.13 -8.50
CA SER A 252 -20.67 -1.74 -9.09
C SER A 252 -19.44 -2.37 -8.41
N GLY A 253 -19.62 -3.07 -7.29
CA GLY A 253 -18.52 -3.52 -6.43
C GLY A 253 -17.79 -2.37 -5.72
N GLN A 254 -18.36 -1.16 -5.69
CA GLN A 254 -17.80 0.02 -5.02
C GLN A 254 -18.85 0.71 -4.16
N CYS A 255 -18.42 1.19 -2.99
CA CYS A 255 -19.26 1.96 -2.07
C CYS A 255 -18.51 3.21 -1.63
N GLU A 256 -19.16 4.37 -1.73
CA GLU A 256 -18.66 5.60 -1.14
C GLU A 256 -19.71 6.13 -0.17
N MET A 257 -19.29 6.48 1.05
CA MET A 257 -20.23 7.00 2.03
C MET A 257 -19.58 7.79 3.16
N GLU A 258 -20.36 8.71 3.70
CA GLU A 258 -20.05 9.41 4.94
C GLU A 258 -20.83 8.81 6.11
N TYR A 259 -20.14 8.55 7.21
CA TYR A 259 -20.70 8.09 8.47
C TYR A 259 -19.82 8.55 9.65
N ARG A 260 -20.35 8.40 10.86
CA ARG A 260 -19.69 8.81 12.09
C ARG A 260 -19.17 7.59 12.84
N ILE A 261 -17.99 7.77 13.43
CA ILE A 261 -17.43 6.83 14.39
C ILE A 261 -17.22 7.50 15.74
N ARG A 262 -17.17 6.67 16.78
CA ARG A 262 -16.84 7.09 18.15
C ARG A 262 -15.38 6.77 18.43
N HIS A 263 -14.63 7.80 18.75
CA HIS A 263 -13.26 7.68 19.24
C HIS A 263 -13.25 7.15 20.69
N LYS A 264 -12.11 6.60 21.14
CA LYS A 264 -11.95 6.05 22.49
C LYS A 264 -12.23 7.04 23.62
N ASP A 265 -11.97 8.33 23.41
CA ASP A 265 -12.26 9.41 24.37
C ASP A 265 -13.73 9.89 24.35
N GLY A 266 -14.57 9.32 23.47
CA GLY A 266 -15.97 9.64 23.33
C GLY A 266 -16.31 10.69 22.26
N ARG A 267 -15.32 11.39 21.66
CA ARG A 267 -15.59 12.36 20.59
C ARG A 267 -16.09 11.66 19.32
N ILE A 268 -16.88 12.39 18.54
CA ILE A 268 -17.42 11.92 17.27
C ILE A 268 -16.48 12.36 16.14
N ILE A 269 -16.16 11.43 15.25
CA ILE A 269 -15.32 11.68 14.08
C ILE A 269 -16.14 11.36 12.83
N TRP A 270 -16.14 12.30 11.89
CA TRP A 270 -16.76 12.10 10.59
C TRP A 270 -15.79 11.43 9.63
N ILE A 271 -16.24 10.33 9.05
CA ILE A 271 -15.46 9.51 8.13
C ILE A 271 -16.10 9.59 6.75
N TYR A 272 -15.29 9.85 5.73
CA TYR A 272 -15.60 9.52 4.34
C TYR A 272 -14.86 8.23 3.98
N ALA A 273 -15.62 7.18 3.69
CA ALA A 273 -15.09 5.88 3.29
C ALA A 273 -15.29 5.66 1.79
N ARG A 274 -14.23 5.16 1.14
CA ARG A 274 -14.29 4.61 -0.21
C ARG A 274 -13.87 3.14 -0.16
N ASP A 275 -14.78 2.27 -0.56
CA ASP A 275 -14.61 0.83 -0.53
C ASP A 275 -14.63 0.24 -1.94
N LYS A 276 -13.72 -0.69 -2.18
CA LYS A 276 -13.78 -1.66 -3.27
C LYS A 276 -14.05 -3.03 -2.67
N ILE A 277 -15.10 -3.70 -3.15
CA ILE A 277 -15.50 -5.03 -2.69
C ILE A 277 -14.96 -6.06 -3.67
N ILE A 278 -14.27 -7.05 -3.16
CA ILE A 278 -13.71 -8.16 -3.90
C ILE A 278 -14.52 -9.40 -3.54
N LEU A 279 -15.07 -10.06 -4.56
CA LEU A 279 -15.88 -11.26 -4.40
C LEU A 279 -15.05 -12.51 -4.74
N ASP A 280 -15.35 -13.61 -4.06
CA ASP A 280 -14.82 -14.92 -4.40
C ASP A 280 -15.53 -15.53 -5.63
N ALA A 281 -15.06 -16.71 -6.05
CA ALA A 281 -15.67 -17.43 -7.17
C ALA A 281 -17.14 -17.85 -6.93
N ALA A 282 -17.61 -17.86 -5.68
CA ALA A 282 -18.98 -18.17 -5.30
C ALA A 282 -19.86 -16.90 -5.19
N GLY A 283 -19.32 -15.72 -5.47
CA GLY A 283 -20.03 -14.43 -5.38
C GLY A 283 -20.19 -13.90 -3.95
N LYS A 284 -19.48 -14.46 -2.97
CA LYS A 284 -19.45 -13.94 -1.59
C LYS A 284 -18.31 -12.96 -1.42
N ILE A 285 -18.37 -12.11 -0.38
CA ILE A 285 -17.29 -11.19 -0.06
C ILE A 285 -16.06 -11.99 0.37
N ASP A 286 -15.00 -11.93 -0.44
CA ASP A 286 -13.67 -12.41 -0.06
C ASP A 286 -13.01 -11.39 0.87
N HIS A 287 -12.94 -10.13 0.41
CA HIS A 287 -12.51 -9.00 1.23
C HIS A 287 -12.97 -7.65 0.67
N ILE A 288 -12.85 -6.62 1.48
CA ILE A 288 -13.12 -5.23 1.14
C ILE A 288 -11.81 -4.46 1.28
N ARG A 289 -11.41 -3.69 0.27
CA ARG A 289 -10.31 -2.73 0.38
C ARG A 289 -10.89 -1.35 0.58
N SER A 290 -10.50 -0.70 1.66
CA SER A 290 -11.13 0.54 2.10
C SER A 290 -10.10 1.61 2.41
N VAL A 291 -10.46 2.85 2.07
CA VAL A 291 -9.73 4.06 2.44
C VAL A 291 -10.67 4.95 3.24
N LEU A 292 -10.26 5.35 4.44
CA LEU A 292 -11.01 6.23 5.33
C LEU A 292 -10.32 7.58 5.46
N PHE A 293 -11.05 8.64 5.16
CA PHE A 293 -10.61 10.01 5.35
C PHE A 293 -11.35 10.62 6.55
N ASP A 294 -10.61 11.22 7.48
CA ASP A 294 -11.21 12.09 8.49
C ASP A 294 -11.64 13.40 7.83
N ILE A 295 -12.95 13.63 7.83
CA ILE A 295 -13.57 14.83 7.27
C ILE A 295 -14.21 15.71 8.37
N THR A 296 -13.84 15.50 9.64
CA THR A 296 -14.41 16.24 10.78
C THR A 296 -14.15 17.74 10.67
N ALA A 297 -12.92 18.13 10.34
CA ALA A 297 -12.58 19.54 10.13
C ALA A 297 -13.41 20.17 9.01
N ARG A 298 -13.62 19.43 7.92
CA ARG A 298 -14.45 19.88 6.80
C ARG A 298 -15.91 20.07 7.23
N LYS A 299 -16.49 19.11 7.95
CA LYS A 299 -17.87 19.21 8.46
C LYS A 299 -18.06 20.39 9.42
N ASN A 300 -17.11 20.60 10.33
CA ASN A 300 -17.16 21.75 11.24
C ASN A 300 -17.12 23.09 10.49
N LEU A 301 -16.32 23.19 9.43
CA LEU A 301 -16.27 24.39 8.58
C LEU A 301 -17.56 24.59 7.77
N GLU A 302 -18.13 23.52 7.22
CA GLU A 302 -19.43 23.55 6.52
C GLU A 302 -20.54 24.04 7.46
N ASP A 303 -20.58 23.55 8.70
CA ASP A 303 -21.56 23.97 9.70
C ASP A 303 -21.38 25.43 10.15
N GLN A 304 -20.13 25.87 10.36
CA GLN A 304 -19.82 27.26 10.69
C GLN A 304 -20.24 28.22 9.57
N LEU A 305 -19.97 27.86 8.31
CA LEU A 305 -20.38 28.65 7.16
C LEU A 305 -21.90 28.76 7.08
N LEU A 306 -22.61 27.63 7.26
CA LEU A 306 -24.07 27.61 7.23
C LEU A 306 -24.67 28.48 8.35
N GLN A 307 -24.10 28.44 9.56
CA GLN A 307 -24.52 29.31 10.66
C GLN A 307 -24.25 30.78 10.37
N SER A 308 -23.08 31.11 9.80
CA SER A 308 -22.75 32.48 9.39
C SER A 308 -23.73 33.02 8.34
N GLN A 309 -24.09 32.20 7.34
CA GLN A 309 -25.06 32.58 6.30
C GLN A 309 -26.46 32.81 6.88
N LYS A 310 -26.92 31.93 7.77
CA LYS A 310 -28.19 32.12 8.48
C LYS A 310 -28.19 33.44 9.25
N MET A 311 -27.10 33.74 9.96
CA MET A 311 -26.97 34.98 10.72
C MET A 311 -26.94 36.23 9.83
N GLU A 312 -26.32 36.14 8.65
CA GLU A 312 -26.30 37.23 7.67
C GLU A 312 -27.71 37.57 7.16
N VAL A 313 -28.49 36.55 6.81
CA VAL A 313 -29.88 36.72 6.32
C VAL A 313 -30.78 37.30 7.43
N VAL A 314 -30.67 36.79 8.66
CA VAL A 314 -31.38 37.35 9.82
C VAL A 314 -30.99 38.82 10.03
N GLY A 315 -29.70 39.15 9.92
CA GLY A 315 -29.20 40.52 10.02
C GLY A 315 -29.80 41.45 8.97
N GLN A 316 -29.79 41.07 7.68
CA GLN A 316 -30.36 41.90 6.61
C GLN A 316 -31.86 42.15 6.79
N LEU A 317 -32.62 41.09 7.10
CA LEU A 317 -34.07 41.19 7.34
C LEU A 317 -34.38 42.10 8.53
N ALA A 318 -33.71 41.90 9.66
CA ALA A 318 -33.91 42.71 10.85
C ALA A 318 -33.55 44.19 10.61
N GLY A 319 -32.52 44.48 9.81
CA GLY A 319 -32.14 45.85 9.45
C GLY A 319 -33.20 46.59 8.64
N GLY A 320 -33.73 45.94 7.59
CA GLY A 320 -34.78 46.51 6.74
C GLY A 320 -36.11 46.68 7.48
N VAL A 321 -36.55 45.63 8.19
CA VAL A 321 -37.79 45.64 8.96
C VAL A 321 -37.76 46.70 10.06
N ALA A 322 -36.67 46.80 10.81
CA ALA A 322 -36.56 47.77 11.89
C ALA A 322 -36.52 49.22 11.39
N HIS A 323 -35.91 49.48 10.23
CA HIS A 323 -35.97 50.79 9.59
C HIS A 323 -37.43 51.20 9.29
N ASP A 324 -38.21 50.29 8.71
CA ASP A 324 -39.60 50.58 8.34
C ASP A 324 -40.50 50.77 9.56
N PHE A 325 -40.31 49.97 10.61
CA PHE A 325 -41.01 50.18 11.89
C PHE A 325 -40.66 51.53 12.51
N ASN A 326 -39.38 51.91 12.54
CA ASN A 326 -38.98 53.20 13.10
C ASN A 326 -39.61 54.37 12.33
N ASN A 327 -39.77 54.26 11.02
CA ASN A 327 -40.44 55.29 10.21
C ASN A 327 -41.92 55.43 10.61
N LEU A 328 -42.65 54.31 10.73
CA LEU A 328 -44.05 54.31 11.14
C LEU A 328 -44.22 54.83 12.58
N LEU A 329 -43.37 54.37 13.50
CA LEU A 329 -43.39 54.78 14.90
C LEU A 329 -43.10 56.26 15.06
N THR A 330 -42.14 56.79 14.30
CA THR A 330 -41.82 58.23 14.30
C THR A 330 -43.02 59.06 13.87
N ALA A 331 -43.75 58.63 12.84
CA ALA A 331 -44.97 59.31 12.40
C ALA A 331 -46.09 59.24 13.45
N ILE A 332 -46.33 58.06 14.04
CA ILE A 332 -47.35 57.86 15.09
C ILE A 332 -47.07 58.76 16.29
N MET A 333 -45.82 58.76 16.78
CA MET A 333 -45.40 59.60 17.92
C MET A 333 -45.50 61.09 17.56
N GLY A 334 -45.08 61.49 16.36
CA GLY A 334 -45.19 62.87 15.90
C GLY A 334 -46.64 63.39 15.82
N TYR A 335 -47.58 62.56 15.35
CA TYR A 335 -49.01 62.92 15.38
C TYR A 335 -49.55 63.01 16.80
N CYS A 336 -49.12 62.13 17.71
CA CYS A 336 -49.49 62.21 19.12
C CYS A 336 -49.02 63.55 19.73
N ASP A 337 -47.78 63.98 19.46
CA ASP A 337 -47.24 65.26 19.92
C ASP A 337 -48.02 66.46 19.38
N LEU A 338 -48.44 66.42 18.10
CA LEU A 338 -49.24 67.47 17.48
C LEU A 338 -50.67 67.53 18.05
N LEU A 339 -51.31 66.38 18.27
CA LEU A 339 -52.64 66.30 18.87
C LEU A 339 -52.63 66.77 20.33
N ARG A 340 -51.59 66.43 21.09
CA ARG A 340 -51.42 66.89 22.47
C ARG A 340 -51.41 68.41 22.59
N LYS A 341 -50.90 69.12 21.58
CA LYS A 341 -50.93 70.59 21.50
C LYS A 341 -52.30 71.17 21.14
N ARG A 342 -53.23 70.37 20.60
CA ARG A 342 -54.55 70.80 20.10
C ARG A 342 -55.72 70.42 21.00
N VAL A 343 -55.57 69.37 21.82
CA VAL A 343 -56.64 68.77 22.64
C VAL A 343 -57.07 69.65 23.83
N GLY A 344 -56.29 70.69 24.19
CA GLY A 344 -56.60 71.55 25.33
C GLY A 344 -56.56 70.77 26.66
N ASP A 345 -57.36 71.17 27.65
CA ASP A 345 -57.34 70.58 29.02
C ASP A 345 -58.18 69.30 29.17
N ASN A 346 -58.53 68.61 28.07
CA ASN A 346 -59.28 67.36 28.18
C ASN A 346 -58.38 66.23 28.69
N GLN A 347 -58.41 66.02 30.01
CA GLN A 347 -57.53 65.08 30.71
C GLN A 347 -57.68 63.62 30.24
N VAL A 348 -58.87 63.21 29.78
CA VAL A 348 -59.09 61.85 29.28
C VAL A 348 -58.35 61.64 27.96
N LEU A 349 -58.52 62.56 27.00
CA LEU A 349 -57.83 62.49 25.71
C LEU A 349 -56.30 62.66 25.85
N LEU A 350 -55.84 63.49 26.80
CA LEU A 350 -54.42 63.62 27.11
C LEU A 350 -53.82 62.33 27.65
N ASN A 351 -54.54 61.61 28.52
CA ASN A 351 -54.10 60.32 29.04
C ASN A 351 -54.06 59.23 27.95
N ASP A 352 -55.05 59.19 27.06
CA ASP A 352 -55.07 58.25 25.93
C ASP A 352 -53.90 58.51 24.96
N LEU A 353 -53.60 59.77 24.65
CA LEU A 353 -52.44 60.16 23.85
C LEU A 353 -51.11 59.76 24.49
N ASP A 354 -50.98 59.90 25.82
CA ASP A 354 -49.77 59.49 26.54
C ASP A 354 -49.56 57.97 26.49
N GLN A 355 -50.65 57.18 26.54
CA GLN A 355 -50.58 55.72 26.39
C GLN A 355 -50.13 55.29 24.99
N VAL A 356 -50.66 55.91 23.94
CA VAL A 356 -50.24 55.62 22.55
C VAL A 356 -48.79 56.00 22.34
N TYR A 357 -48.36 57.15 22.85
CA TYR A 357 -46.97 57.60 22.77
C TYR A 357 -46.02 56.62 23.48
N ARG A 358 -46.32 56.25 24.72
CA ARG A 358 -45.51 55.27 25.48
C ARG A 358 -45.48 53.90 24.79
N ALA A 359 -46.57 53.47 24.15
CA ALA A 359 -46.58 52.23 23.38
C ALA A 359 -45.65 52.32 22.15
N GLY A 360 -45.65 53.46 21.45
CA GLY A 360 -44.75 53.74 20.33
C GLY A 360 -43.27 53.78 20.75
N GLU A 361 -42.98 54.41 21.88
CA GLU A 361 -41.62 54.48 22.45
C GLU A 361 -41.09 53.09 22.82
N ARG A 362 -41.93 52.25 23.44
CA ARG A 362 -41.59 50.84 23.73
C ARG A 362 -41.29 50.05 22.46
N ALA A 363 -42.13 50.20 21.43
CA ALA A 363 -41.91 49.53 20.15
C ALA A 363 -40.61 50.00 19.46
N ALA A 364 -40.28 51.29 19.55
CA ALA A 364 -39.05 51.86 19.00
C ALA A 364 -37.79 51.39 19.76
N SER A 365 -37.93 51.13 21.06
CA SER A 365 -36.88 50.49 21.85
C SER A 365 -36.63 49.06 21.39
N LEU A 366 -37.71 48.29 21.17
CA LEU A 366 -37.62 46.89 20.72
C LEU A 366 -36.96 46.78 19.34
N THR A 367 -37.32 47.65 18.39
CA THR A 367 -36.71 47.68 17.04
C THR A 367 -35.24 48.08 17.08
N ARG A 368 -34.83 48.98 17.99
CA ARG A 368 -33.41 49.29 18.20
C ARG A 368 -32.62 48.11 18.76
N GLN A 369 -33.19 47.33 19.67
CA GLN A 369 -32.57 46.10 20.17
C GLN A 369 -32.43 45.05 19.04
N LEU A 370 -33.44 44.91 18.19
CA LEU A 370 -33.38 44.04 17.00
C LEU A 370 -32.27 44.47 16.02
N LEU A 371 -32.09 45.77 15.80
CA LEU A 371 -31.01 46.35 14.99
C LEU A 371 -29.62 46.10 15.58
N ALA A 372 -29.49 46.17 16.91
CA ALA A 372 -28.22 45.89 17.59
C ALA A 372 -27.77 44.44 17.39
N PHE A 373 -28.71 43.49 17.32
CA PHE A 373 -28.44 42.08 17.02
C PHE A 373 -28.08 41.84 15.55
N SER A 374 -28.61 42.67 14.64
CA SER A 374 -28.44 42.59 13.20
C SER A 374 -27.12 43.19 12.69
N ARG A 375 -26.66 44.29 13.30
CA ARG A 375 -25.43 44.96 12.87
C ARG A 375 -24.22 44.17 13.33
N LYS A 376 -23.24 44.00 12.42
CA LYS A 376 -21.84 43.73 12.79
C LYS A 376 -21.31 44.90 13.61
N GLN A 377 -21.67 44.98 14.88
CA GLN A 377 -21.09 45.97 15.78
C GLN A 377 -19.62 45.58 15.96
N VAL A 378 -18.71 46.47 15.55
CA VAL A 378 -17.27 46.26 15.72
C VAL A 378 -17.01 46.22 17.21
N MET A 379 -16.80 45.01 17.75
CA MET A 379 -16.44 44.80 19.14
C MET A 379 -15.12 45.53 19.43
N GLN A 380 -15.07 46.28 20.53
CA GLN A 380 -13.84 46.88 21.05
C GLN A 380 -13.45 46.19 22.35
N PRO A 381 -12.90 44.96 22.28
CA PRO A 381 -12.52 44.21 23.47
C PRO A 381 -11.44 44.95 24.25
N LYS A 382 -11.66 45.10 25.55
CA LYS A 382 -10.71 45.64 26.52
C LYS A 382 -10.56 44.63 27.65
N VAL A 383 -9.43 44.68 28.35
CA VAL A 383 -9.25 43.89 29.57
C VAL A 383 -10.08 44.54 30.67
N LEU A 384 -11.10 43.85 31.15
CA LEU A 384 -12.09 44.32 32.11
C LEU A 384 -11.97 43.56 33.43
N ASP A 385 -12.25 44.29 34.50
CA ASP A 385 -12.57 43.75 35.81
C ASP A 385 -14.09 43.72 35.94
N LEU A 386 -14.69 42.52 35.94
CA LEU A 386 -16.14 42.36 35.96
C LEU A 386 -16.77 42.85 37.27
N ASN A 387 -16.03 42.81 38.38
CA ASN A 387 -16.53 43.32 39.65
C ASN A 387 -16.76 44.83 39.57
N LEU A 388 -15.82 45.57 38.96
CA LEU A 388 -15.98 47.01 38.77
C LEU A 388 -17.18 47.35 37.88
N VAL A 389 -17.38 46.61 36.79
CA VAL A 389 -18.54 46.81 35.89
C VAL A 389 -19.85 46.61 36.65
N ILE A 390 -19.98 45.56 37.46
CA ILE A 390 -21.20 45.29 38.23
C ILE A 390 -21.44 46.40 39.27
N VAL A 391 -20.39 46.83 39.98
CA VAL A 391 -20.47 47.91 40.98
C VAL A 391 -20.92 49.23 40.34
N ASP A 392 -20.34 49.59 39.19
CA ASP A 392 -20.68 50.82 38.47
C ASP A 392 -22.14 50.80 37.97
N MET A 393 -22.65 49.62 37.62
CA MET A 393 -24.04 49.45 37.17
C MET A 393 -25.06 49.37 38.31
N GLU A 394 -24.65 49.10 39.56
CA GLU A 394 -25.57 48.76 40.66
C GLU A 394 -26.64 49.86 40.90
N LYS A 395 -26.22 51.13 40.89
CA LYS A 395 -27.12 52.27 41.08
C LYS A 395 -28.15 52.39 39.96
N MET A 396 -27.74 52.10 38.72
CA MET A 396 -28.64 52.09 37.57
C MET A 396 -29.63 50.92 37.67
N LEU A 397 -29.15 49.72 37.99
CA LEU A 397 -29.95 48.51 38.10
C LEU A 397 -31.03 48.64 39.18
N ARG A 398 -30.69 49.13 40.38
CA ARG A 398 -31.67 49.39 41.46
C ARG A 398 -32.81 50.30 40.99
N ARG A 399 -32.48 51.38 40.28
CA ARG A 399 -33.49 52.30 39.74
C ARG A 399 -34.36 51.64 38.66
N LEU A 400 -33.79 50.73 37.89
CA LEU A 400 -34.45 50.12 36.74
C LEU A 400 -35.41 48.99 37.15
N ILE A 401 -35.06 48.21 38.17
CA ILE A 401 -35.90 47.11 38.68
C ILE A 401 -36.98 47.57 39.68
N GLY A 402 -36.76 48.69 40.36
CA GLY A 402 -37.72 49.30 41.29
C GLY A 402 -37.36 49.11 42.76
N GLU A 403 -37.96 49.93 43.63
CA GLU A 403 -37.64 50.00 45.07
C GLU A 403 -38.17 48.80 45.87
N ASP A 404 -39.13 48.05 45.30
CA ASP A 404 -39.77 46.90 45.93
C ASP A 404 -38.96 45.59 45.78
N ILE A 405 -37.82 45.63 45.08
CA ILE A 405 -36.95 44.48 44.80
C ILE A 405 -35.58 44.72 45.44
N ASP A 406 -35.15 43.79 46.30
CA ASP A 406 -33.82 43.87 46.92
C ASP A 406 -32.74 43.32 45.96
N LEU A 407 -31.84 44.20 45.54
CA LEU A 407 -30.69 43.84 44.71
C LEU A 407 -29.50 43.47 45.60
N VAL A 408 -29.10 42.20 45.55
CA VAL A 408 -27.92 41.68 46.27
C VAL A 408 -26.83 41.30 45.26
N THR A 409 -25.67 41.94 45.37
CA THR A 409 -24.47 41.63 44.58
C THR A 409 -23.47 40.83 45.42
N VAL A 410 -23.12 39.62 44.96
CA VAL A 410 -22.10 38.77 45.59
C VAL A 410 -20.93 38.62 44.63
N LEU A 411 -19.83 39.30 44.95
CA LEU A 411 -18.65 39.39 44.10
C LEU A 411 -17.48 38.64 44.74
N ASP A 412 -16.74 37.87 43.95
CA ASP A 412 -15.50 37.22 44.41
C ASP A 412 -14.32 38.20 44.23
N PRO A 413 -13.62 38.61 45.30
CA PRO A 413 -12.46 39.50 45.20
C PRO A 413 -11.29 38.91 44.41
N ALA A 414 -11.23 37.59 44.26
CA ALA A 414 -10.19 36.89 43.51
C ALA A 414 -10.56 36.66 42.02
N LEU A 415 -11.67 37.23 41.54
CA LEU A 415 -12.11 37.06 40.16
C LEU A 415 -11.07 37.61 39.16
N GLY A 416 -10.69 36.78 38.19
CA GLY A 416 -9.76 37.17 37.13
C GLY A 416 -10.32 38.20 36.16
N ARG A 417 -9.43 38.92 35.46
CA ARG A 417 -9.81 39.87 34.40
C ARG A 417 -10.17 39.15 33.11
N VAL A 418 -11.12 39.69 32.35
CA VAL A 418 -11.59 39.12 31.08
C VAL A 418 -11.37 40.09 29.93
N LEU A 419 -11.11 39.56 28.73
CA LEU A 419 -11.05 40.36 27.51
C LEU A 419 -12.45 40.43 26.88
N ALA A 420 -13.17 41.55 27.06
CA ALA A 420 -14.54 41.71 26.58
C ALA A 420 -14.86 43.17 26.21
N ASP A 421 -15.93 43.39 25.45
CA ASP A 421 -16.44 44.74 25.16
C ASP A 421 -17.31 45.22 26.34
N PRO A 422 -17.00 46.38 26.97
CA PRO A 422 -17.73 46.85 28.15
C PRO A 422 -19.23 47.03 27.89
N GLY A 423 -19.59 47.63 26.76
CA GLY A 423 -20.99 47.93 26.44
C GLY A 423 -21.82 46.66 26.24
N GLN A 424 -21.22 45.60 25.69
CA GLN A 424 -21.89 44.30 25.57
C GLN A 424 -22.10 43.63 26.93
N ILE A 425 -21.11 43.67 27.81
CA ILE A 425 -21.24 43.11 29.17
C ILE A 425 -22.31 43.85 29.96
N GLU A 426 -22.31 45.19 29.91
CA GLU A 426 -23.35 46.01 30.55
C GLU A 426 -24.75 45.64 30.03
N GLN A 427 -24.89 45.46 28.71
CA GLN A 427 -26.16 45.09 28.10
C GLN A 427 -26.63 43.68 28.50
N VAL A 428 -25.72 42.71 28.63
CA VAL A 428 -26.03 41.37 29.15
C VAL A 428 -26.58 41.47 30.57
N ILE A 429 -25.88 42.17 31.46
CA ILE A 429 -26.28 42.33 32.87
C ILE A 429 -27.65 43.02 32.96
N MET A 430 -27.85 44.10 32.19
CA MET A 430 -29.12 44.82 32.14
C MET A 430 -30.27 43.92 31.67
N ASN A 431 -30.07 43.14 30.60
CA ASN A 431 -31.12 42.24 30.10
C ASN A 431 -31.48 41.14 31.10
N LEU A 432 -30.48 40.58 31.81
CA LEU A 432 -30.73 39.60 32.86
C LEU A 432 -31.55 40.20 34.00
N ALA A 433 -31.19 41.41 34.46
CA ALA A 433 -31.90 42.10 35.53
C ALA A 433 -33.35 42.46 35.15
N VAL A 434 -33.58 42.92 33.90
CA VAL A 434 -34.92 43.21 33.39
C VAL A 434 -35.79 41.97 33.30
N ASN A 435 -35.22 40.84 32.86
CA ASN A 435 -35.98 39.59 32.71
C ASN A 435 -36.23 38.89 34.06
N ALA A 436 -35.43 39.19 35.09
CA ALA A 436 -35.59 38.64 36.43
C ALA A 436 -36.57 39.43 37.30
N ARG A 437 -36.95 40.64 36.87
CA ARG A 437 -38.06 41.43 37.43
C ARG A 437 -39.39 40.85 36.98
#